data_AF-A0A1Y1LLQ7-F1
#
_entry.id   AF-A0A1Y1LLQ7-F1
#
_cell.length_a   1.000
_cell.length_b   1.000
_cell.length_c   1.000
_cell.angle_alpha   90.00
_cell.angle_beta   90.00
_cell.angle_gamma   90.00
#
_symmetry.space_group_name_H-M   'P 1'
#
loop_
_entity.id
_entity.type
_entity.pdbx_description
1 polymer ?
#
loop_
_entity_poly.entity_id
_entity_poly.type
_entity_poly.pdbx_seq_one_letter_code
_entity_poly.pdbx_strand_id
1 'polypeptide(L)'
;MAADGLDASSRVILKGSGNWDMWISVIRKFAKNQQVWDYINPDVVQKPSLTPPVEPTPGQVQENAAEIQQLQGDSLSKFQILEARHRSQLQIYKDKTKALATLQEYIVKTVGRYYDIIAKEDDIAKELTILKNRVKPTDWARESEVTDRYYATLKEVSRTKVETWISKWQVTLNEAKNLDLPDVRGLRPTRHFLKAVNAVDPTFSKVWINQMEANALSHEKS
;
A
#
# COMPACT_ATOMS: atom_id res chain seq x y z
N MET A 1 6.75 -22.10 -9.94
CA MET A 1 7.06 -20.80 -10.57
C MET A 1 6.32 -19.62 -9.88
N ALA A 2 6.25 -19.58 -8.55
CA ALA A 2 5.44 -18.56 -7.84
C ALA A 2 6.24 -17.34 -7.33
N ALA A 3 7.57 -17.41 -7.33
CA ALA A 3 8.44 -16.37 -6.77
C ALA A 3 8.64 -15.17 -7.71
N ASP A 4 8.60 -15.36 -9.03
CA ASP A 4 8.95 -14.31 -10.00
C ASP A 4 7.93 -13.18 -10.14
N GLY A 5 6.68 -13.39 -9.68
CA GLY A 5 5.60 -12.42 -9.89
C GLY A 5 5.70 -11.14 -9.04
N LEU A 6 6.33 -11.21 -7.86
CA LEU A 6 6.47 -10.06 -6.95
C LEU A 6 7.78 -9.31 -7.12
N ASP A 7 8.80 -9.94 -7.72
CA ASP A 7 10.13 -9.34 -7.87
C ASP A 7 10.33 -8.63 -9.23
N ALA A 8 9.50 -8.93 -10.23
CA ALA A 8 9.64 -8.40 -11.59
C ALA A 8 9.12 -6.96 -11.80
N SER A 9 8.42 -6.36 -10.82
CA SER A 9 7.98 -4.96 -10.87
C SER A 9 8.73 -4.13 -9.84
N SER A 10 9.08 -2.89 -10.19
CA SER A 10 9.76 -1.92 -9.30
C SER A 10 9.23 -2.01 -7.87
N ARG A 11 10.07 -2.50 -6.94
CA ARG A 11 9.68 -2.73 -5.54
C ARG A 11 9.18 -1.41 -4.93
N VAL A 12 7.86 -1.30 -4.76
CA VAL A 12 7.23 -0.16 -4.10
C VAL A 12 7.49 -0.32 -2.61
N ILE A 13 8.07 0.70 -1.98
CA ILE A 13 8.30 0.72 -0.52
C ILE A 13 7.22 1.59 0.12
N LEU A 14 6.59 1.08 1.18
CA LEU A 14 5.61 1.80 1.98
C LEU A 14 6.32 2.86 2.84
N LYS A 15 6.34 4.09 2.33
CA LYS A 15 6.94 5.25 3.03
C LYS A 15 5.89 6.09 3.77
N GLY A 16 4.64 6.04 3.32
CA GLY A 16 3.51 6.78 3.90
C GLY A 16 2.30 6.70 2.99
N SER A 17 1.29 7.54 3.25
CA SER A 17 0.00 7.47 2.55
C SER A 17 0.14 7.70 1.04
N GLY A 18 1.08 8.55 0.59
CA GLY A 18 1.34 8.78 -0.83
C GLY A 18 1.76 7.55 -1.63
N ASN A 19 2.24 6.51 -0.96
CA ASN A 19 2.65 5.25 -1.58
C ASN A 19 1.69 4.10 -1.25
N TRP A 20 0.70 4.33 -0.39
CA TRP A 20 -0.23 3.30 0.08
C TRP A 20 -0.98 2.65 -1.08
N ASP A 21 -1.63 3.44 -1.93
CA ASP A 21 -2.48 2.89 -3.00
C ASP A 21 -1.68 2.07 -4.02
N MET A 22 -0.48 2.52 -4.36
CA MET A 22 0.40 1.77 -5.25
C MET A 22 0.90 0.48 -4.57
N TRP A 23 1.33 0.57 -3.30
CA TRP A 23 1.86 -0.56 -2.55
C TRP A 23 0.81 -1.66 -2.33
N ILE A 24 -0.39 -1.29 -1.86
CA ILE A 24 -1.49 -2.24 -1.66
C ILE A 24 -2.01 -2.81 -2.98
N SER A 25 -1.88 -2.07 -4.09
CA SER A 25 -2.26 -2.56 -5.43
C SER A 25 -1.37 -3.72 -5.89
N VAL A 26 -0.06 -3.68 -5.59
CA VAL A 26 0.86 -4.80 -5.90
C VAL A 26 0.43 -6.06 -5.14
N ILE A 27 0.20 -5.92 -3.83
CA ILE A 27 -0.28 -7.02 -2.96
C ILE A 27 -1.62 -7.55 -3.46
N ARG A 28 -2.57 -6.66 -3.76
CA ARG A 28 -3.90 -7.02 -4.24
C ARG A 28 -3.85 -7.79 -5.55
N LYS A 29 -3.03 -7.37 -6.53
CA LYS A 29 -2.89 -8.06 -7.82
C LYS A 29 -2.34 -9.47 -7.63
N PHE A 30 -1.26 -9.62 -6.85
CA PHE A 30 -0.71 -10.95 -6.55
C PHE A 30 -1.72 -11.83 -5.81
N ALA A 31 -2.34 -11.32 -4.76
CA ALA A 31 -3.30 -12.05 -3.95
C ALA A 31 -4.54 -12.49 -4.75
N LYS A 32 -5.03 -11.66 -5.69
CA LYS A 32 -6.12 -12.05 -6.58
C LYS A 32 -5.71 -13.16 -7.54
N ASN A 33 -4.51 -13.07 -8.12
CA ASN A 33 -3.98 -14.12 -8.99
C ASN A 33 -3.81 -15.47 -8.26
N GLN A 34 -3.46 -15.43 -6.97
CA GLN A 34 -3.34 -16.61 -6.11
C GLN A 34 -4.65 -16.99 -5.40
N GLN A 35 -5.76 -16.29 -5.66
CA GLN A 35 -7.07 -16.53 -5.04
C GLN A 35 -7.05 -16.49 -3.50
N VAL A 36 -6.24 -15.58 -2.93
CA VAL A 36 -6.11 -15.37 -1.48
C VAL A 36 -6.53 -13.97 -1.01
N TRP A 37 -6.92 -13.06 -1.92
CA TRP A 37 -7.25 -11.67 -1.56
C TRP A 37 -8.36 -11.56 -0.49
N ASP A 38 -9.40 -12.38 -0.59
CA ASP A 38 -10.55 -12.30 0.33
C ASP A 38 -10.16 -12.61 1.78
N TYR A 39 -9.09 -13.40 1.99
CA TYR A 39 -8.58 -13.74 3.32
C TYR A 39 -7.74 -12.63 3.96
N ILE A 40 -7.29 -11.64 3.18
CA ILE A 40 -6.33 -10.62 3.66
C ILE A 40 -6.77 -9.18 3.40
N ASN A 41 -7.89 -8.97 2.70
CA ASN A 41 -8.34 -7.65 2.28
C ASN A 41 -8.55 -6.69 3.48
N PRO A 42 -7.74 -5.64 3.67
CA PRO A 42 -7.84 -4.74 4.83
C PRO A 42 -9.07 -3.81 4.77
N ASP A 43 -9.84 -3.83 3.68
CA ASP A 43 -11.12 -3.13 3.56
C ASP A 43 -12.30 -3.93 4.14
N VAL A 44 -12.10 -5.22 4.42
CA VAL A 44 -13.16 -6.12 4.90
C VAL A 44 -12.92 -6.47 6.36
N VAL A 45 -13.91 -6.22 7.22
CA VAL A 45 -13.81 -6.51 8.67
C VAL A 45 -13.89 -8.01 8.92
N GLN A 46 -14.89 -8.69 8.37
CA GLN A 46 -15.09 -10.14 8.53
C GLN A 46 -14.50 -10.89 7.35
N LYS A 47 -13.42 -11.62 7.61
CA LYS A 47 -12.68 -12.38 6.58
C LYS A 47 -12.95 -13.87 6.74
N PRO A 48 -13.04 -14.64 5.64
CA PRO A 48 -13.09 -16.09 5.71
C PRO A 48 -11.80 -16.63 6.36
N SER A 49 -11.90 -17.75 7.06
CA SER A 49 -10.74 -18.48 7.57
C SER A 49 -10.28 -19.49 6.53
N LEU A 50 -8.96 -19.58 6.32
CA LEU A 50 -8.37 -20.63 5.51
C LEU A 50 -8.10 -21.84 6.40
N THR A 51 -8.96 -22.86 6.34
CA THR A 51 -8.81 -24.08 7.15
C THR A 51 -8.32 -25.26 6.31
N PRO A 52 -7.55 -26.19 6.88
CA PRO A 52 -7.23 -27.45 6.23
C PRO A 52 -8.51 -28.21 5.85
N PRO A 53 -8.55 -28.91 4.71
CA PRO A 53 -9.66 -29.81 4.41
C PRO A 53 -9.67 -30.98 5.40
N VAL A 54 -10.87 -31.50 5.69
CA VAL A 54 -11.06 -32.63 6.60
C VAL A 54 -10.77 -33.93 5.87
N GLU A 55 -10.00 -34.81 6.49
CA GLU A 55 -9.71 -36.13 5.95
C GLU A 55 -10.99 -36.97 5.86
N PRO A 56 -11.26 -37.64 4.72
CA PRO A 56 -12.44 -38.47 4.58
C PRO A 56 -12.33 -39.72 5.44
N THR A 57 -13.44 -40.14 6.03
CA THR A 57 -13.51 -41.35 6.86
C THR A 57 -14.42 -42.40 6.21
N PRO A 58 -14.17 -43.71 6.39
CA PRO A 58 -15.01 -44.77 5.83
C PRO A 58 -16.50 -44.63 6.22
N GLY A 59 -16.77 -44.12 7.43
CA GLY A 59 -18.11 -43.84 7.94
C GLY A 59 -18.93 -42.84 7.10
N GLN A 60 -18.29 -42.02 6.27
CA GLN A 60 -18.98 -41.07 5.38
C GLN A 60 -19.66 -41.74 4.18
N VAL A 61 -19.24 -42.94 3.81
CA VAL A 61 -19.79 -43.68 2.66
C VAL A 61 -20.55 -44.94 3.06
N GLN A 62 -20.30 -45.45 4.27
CA GLN A 62 -20.97 -46.63 4.81
C GLN A 62 -21.11 -46.49 6.33
N GLU A 63 -22.34 -46.54 6.83
CA GLU A 63 -22.61 -46.47 8.27
C GLU A 63 -21.88 -47.59 9.02
N ASN A 64 -21.34 -47.25 10.20
CA ASN A 64 -20.57 -48.14 11.07
C ASN A 64 -19.24 -48.66 10.51
N ALA A 65 -18.82 -48.23 9.31
CA ALA A 65 -17.46 -48.51 8.83
C ALA A 65 -16.45 -47.58 9.51
N ALA A 66 -15.58 -48.16 10.35
CA ALA A 66 -14.44 -47.46 10.96
C ALA A 66 -13.18 -47.59 10.08
N GLU A 67 -13.07 -48.67 9.31
CA GLU A 67 -11.88 -49.00 8.52
C GLU A 67 -12.22 -49.25 7.05
N ILE A 68 -11.26 -49.03 6.16
CA ILE A 68 -11.42 -49.19 4.70
C ILE A 68 -11.79 -50.64 4.35
N GLN A 69 -11.25 -51.62 5.08
CA GLN A 69 -11.50 -53.06 4.90
C GLN A 69 -12.97 -53.44 5.13
N GLN A 70 -13.73 -52.61 5.85
CA GLN A 70 -15.15 -52.84 6.13
C GLN A 70 -16.06 -52.32 5.00
N LEU A 71 -15.52 -51.56 4.03
CA LEU A 71 -16.28 -51.03 2.91
C LEU A 71 -16.70 -52.15 1.96
N GLN A 72 -17.97 -52.14 1.55
CA GLN A 72 -18.54 -53.15 0.66
C GLN A 72 -19.21 -52.51 -0.57
N GLY A 73 -19.31 -53.29 -1.65
CA GLY A 73 -19.94 -52.85 -2.90
C GLY A 73 -19.36 -51.52 -3.40
N ASP A 74 -20.23 -50.58 -3.73
CA ASP A 74 -19.84 -49.28 -4.28
C ASP A 74 -19.24 -48.32 -3.24
N SER A 75 -19.26 -48.66 -1.94
CA SER A 75 -18.73 -47.80 -0.88
C SER A 75 -17.23 -47.54 -1.04
N LEU A 76 -16.46 -48.53 -1.53
CA LEU A 76 -15.04 -48.35 -1.80
C LEU A 76 -14.82 -47.30 -2.91
N SER A 77 -15.58 -47.38 -4.00
CA SER A 77 -15.52 -46.42 -5.11
C SER A 77 -15.90 -45.00 -4.65
N LYS A 78 -16.95 -44.87 -3.82
CA LYS A 78 -17.34 -43.58 -3.23
C LYS A 78 -16.23 -43.02 -2.33
N PHE A 79 -15.60 -43.86 -1.51
CA PHE A 79 -14.50 -43.45 -0.64
C PHE A 79 -13.28 -42.96 -1.44
N GLN A 80 -12.92 -43.66 -2.52
CA GLN A 80 -11.84 -43.25 -3.43
C GLN A 80 -12.11 -41.87 -4.07
N ILE A 81 -13.36 -41.57 -4.44
CA ILE A 81 -13.77 -40.25 -4.94
C ILE A 81 -13.58 -39.17 -3.86
N LEU A 82 -13.97 -39.46 -2.61
CA LEU A 82 -13.77 -38.53 -1.49
C LEU A 82 -12.28 -38.29 -1.21
N GLU A 83 -11.45 -39.33 -1.21
CA GLU A 83 -9.99 -39.19 -1.10
C GLU A 83 -9.40 -38.34 -2.23
N ALA A 84 -9.81 -38.58 -3.48
CA ALA A 84 -9.34 -37.79 -4.61
C ALA A 84 -9.72 -36.30 -4.48
N ARG A 85 -10.95 -36.01 -4.05
CA ARG A 85 -11.41 -34.65 -3.75
C ARG A 85 -10.60 -34.04 -2.60
N HIS A 86 -10.40 -34.77 -1.52
CA HIS A 86 -9.60 -34.32 -0.36
C HIS A 86 -8.17 -33.98 -0.78
N ARG A 87 -7.50 -34.83 -1.57
CA ARG A 87 -6.14 -34.57 -2.10
C ARG A 87 -6.10 -33.28 -2.92
N SER A 88 -7.09 -33.07 -3.79
CA SER A 88 -7.20 -31.83 -4.58
C SER A 88 -7.39 -30.59 -3.69
N GLN A 89 -8.29 -30.66 -2.70
CA GLN A 89 -8.52 -29.58 -1.75
C GLN A 89 -7.29 -29.30 -0.88
N LEU A 90 -6.56 -30.34 -0.47
CA LEU A 90 -5.34 -30.21 0.32
C LEU A 90 -4.24 -29.53 -0.49
N GLN A 91 -4.14 -29.83 -1.77
CA GLN A 91 -3.21 -29.15 -2.67
C GLN A 91 -3.55 -27.66 -2.80
N ILE A 92 -4.82 -27.31 -3.03
CA ILE A 92 -5.28 -25.92 -3.08
C ILE A 92 -4.98 -25.19 -1.76
N TYR A 93 -5.24 -25.83 -0.61
CA TYR A 93 -4.91 -25.27 0.70
C TYR A 93 -3.41 -24.99 0.86
N LYS A 94 -2.55 -25.94 0.47
CA LYS A 94 -1.09 -25.79 0.51
C LYS A 94 -0.61 -24.65 -0.40
N ASP A 95 -1.17 -24.55 -1.60
CA ASP A 95 -0.82 -23.50 -2.57
C ASP A 95 -1.21 -22.11 -2.04
N LYS A 96 -2.41 -21.97 -1.47
CA LYS A 96 -2.84 -20.72 -0.81
C LYS A 96 -1.95 -20.36 0.39
N THR A 97 -1.62 -21.34 1.23
CA THR A 97 -0.74 -21.13 2.38
C THR A 97 0.64 -20.64 1.93
N LYS A 98 1.19 -21.23 0.87
CA LYS A 98 2.46 -20.80 0.28
C LYS A 98 2.37 -19.39 -0.29
N ALA A 99 1.29 -19.04 -0.98
CA ALA A 99 1.07 -17.69 -1.50
C ALA A 99 1.00 -16.64 -0.37
N LEU A 100 0.35 -16.97 0.74
CA LEU A 100 0.32 -16.11 1.94
C LEU A 100 1.72 -15.92 2.53
N ALA A 101 2.52 -16.99 2.64
CA ALA A 101 3.91 -16.88 3.09
C ALA A 101 4.77 -15.98 2.18
N THR A 102 4.61 -16.08 0.85
CA THR A 102 5.28 -15.17 -0.09
C THR A 102 4.84 -13.72 0.09
N LEU A 103 3.55 -13.48 0.35
CA LEU A 103 3.04 -12.14 0.64
C LEU A 103 3.61 -11.59 1.96
N GLN A 104 3.71 -12.41 3.01
CA GLN A 104 4.33 -12.03 4.27
C GLN A 104 5.77 -11.55 4.06
N GLU A 105 6.56 -12.32 3.31
CA GLU A 105 7.94 -11.96 2.98
C GLU A 105 8.00 -10.63 2.22
N TYR A 106 7.09 -10.42 1.26
CA TYR A 106 7.00 -9.15 0.53
C TYR A 106 6.65 -7.98 1.45
N ILE A 107 5.66 -8.14 2.33
CA ILE A 107 5.22 -7.10 3.27
C ILE A 107 6.40 -6.69 4.16
N VAL A 108 7.04 -7.66 4.82
CA VAL A 108 8.20 -7.41 5.71
C VAL A 108 9.34 -6.71 4.97
N LYS A 109 9.62 -7.07 3.71
CA LYS A 109 10.68 -6.43 2.91
C LYS A 109 10.33 -5.02 2.43
N THR A 110 9.05 -4.67 2.35
CA THR A 110 8.60 -3.42 1.69
C THR A 110 7.87 -2.46 2.61
N VAL A 111 7.62 -2.82 3.88
CA VAL A 111 6.95 -2.00 4.89
C VAL A 111 7.80 -0.84 5.45
N GLY A 112 9.11 -0.83 5.18
CA GLY A 112 10.01 0.27 5.50
C GLY A 112 10.01 0.65 7.00
N ARG A 113 9.78 1.93 7.30
CA ARG A 113 9.76 2.46 8.69
C ARG A 113 8.59 1.94 9.55
N TYR A 114 7.62 1.26 8.96
CA TYR A 114 6.45 0.75 9.66
C TYR A 114 6.63 -0.72 10.10
N TYR A 115 7.82 -1.31 10.01
CA TYR A 115 8.03 -2.68 10.47
C TYR A 115 7.73 -2.82 11.99
N ASP A 116 8.19 -1.87 12.80
CA ASP A 116 8.04 -1.93 14.27
C ASP A 116 6.59 -2.02 14.75
N ILE A 117 5.63 -1.52 13.96
CA ILE A 117 4.20 -1.56 14.33
C ILE A 117 3.53 -2.91 14.02
N ILE A 118 4.12 -3.72 13.14
CA ILE A 118 3.60 -5.05 12.78
C ILE A 118 4.48 -6.18 13.32
N ALA A 119 5.66 -5.88 13.88
CA ALA A 119 6.65 -6.89 14.28
C ALA A 119 6.19 -7.95 15.29
N LYS A 120 5.07 -7.72 16.00
CA LYS A 120 4.47 -8.67 16.96
C LYS A 120 3.19 -9.33 16.45
N GLU A 121 2.76 -8.99 15.25
CA GLU A 121 1.57 -9.56 14.62
C GLU A 121 2.01 -10.56 13.56
N ASP A 122 1.49 -11.78 13.62
CA ASP A 122 1.85 -12.85 12.68
C ASP A 122 0.75 -13.07 11.64
N ASP A 123 -0.44 -12.48 11.84
CA ASP A 123 -1.55 -12.55 10.91
C ASP A 123 -1.47 -11.43 9.87
N ILE A 124 -1.12 -11.80 8.63
CA ILE A 124 -1.06 -10.90 7.45
C ILE A 124 -2.29 -10.00 7.35
N ALA A 125 -3.49 -10.52 7.60
CA ALA A 125 -4.72 -9.75 7.48
C ALA A 125 -4.81 -8.64 8.53
N LYS A 126 -4.34 -8.93 9.75
CA LYS A 126 -4.24 -7.94 10.83
C LYS A 126 -3.10 -6.97 10.57
N GLU A 127 -1.93 -7.43 10.13
CA GLU A 127 -0.83 -6.56 9.73
C GLU A 127 -1.28 -5.53 8.69
N LEU A 128 -1.93 -5.98 7.62
CA LEU A 128 -2.46 -5.08 6.57
C LEU A 128 -3.51 -4.12 7.12
N THR A 129 -4.31 -4.54 8.10
CA THR A 129 -5.30 -3.68 8.77
C THR A 129 -4.60 -2.64 9.65
N ILE A 130 -3.57 -3.01 10.42
CA ILE A 130 -2.74 -2.11 11.22
C ILE A 130 -2.03 -1.10 10.32
N LEU A 131 -1.38 -1.57 9.26
CA LEU A 131 -0.69 -0.72 8.29
C LEU A 131 -1.65 0.22 7.59
N LYS A 132 -2.82 -0.27 7.14
CA LYS A 132 -3.87 0.60 6.61
C LYS A 132 -4.27 1.63 7.66
N ASN A 133 -4.55 1.21 8.88
CA ASN A 133 -4.97 2.12 9.94
C ASN A 133 -3.87 3.06 10.40
N ARG A 134 -2.59 2.80 10.13
CA ARG A 134 -1.43 3.63 10.53
C ARG A 134 -0.87 4.49 9.41
N VAL A 135 -0.98 4.03 8.17
CA VAL A 135 -0.60 4.77 6.97
C VAL A 135 -1.77 5.60 6.43
N LYS A 136 -3.00 5.17 6.68
CA LYS A 136 -4.25 5.89 6.36
C LYS A 136 -4.91 6.73 7.49
N PRO A 137 -4.26 7.13 8.62
CA PRO A 137 -4.78 8.14 9.54
C PRO A 137 -3.84 9.36 9.61
N THR A 138 -4.22 10.60 9.86
CA THR A 138 -5.44 11.37 9.63
C THR A 138 -5.07 12.27 8.43
N ASP A 139 -6.01 12.87 7.70
CA ASP A 139 -5.65 13.89 6.69
C ASP A 139 -4.60 14.86 7.27
N TRP A 140 -4.78 15.28 8.52
CA TRP A 140 -3.83 16.07 9.30
C TRP A 140 -2.37 15.56 9.37
N ALA A 141 -2.13 14.27 9.60
CA ALA A 141 -0.75 13.76 9.72
C ALA A 141 -0.03 13.77 8.36
N ARG A 142 -0.78 13.51 7.30
CA ARG A 142 -0.31 13.58 5.92
C ARG A 142 -0.12 15.03 5.48
N GLU A 143 -1.07 15.89 5.81
CA GLU A 143 -0.97 17.33 5.64
C GLU A 143 0.30 17.84 6.33
N SER A 144 0.52 17.49 7.61
CA SER A 144 1.70 17.89 8.37
C SER A 144 3.01 17.42 7.72
N GLU A 145 3.12 16.15 7.31
CA GLU A 145 4.33 15.63 6.65
C GLU A 145 4.63 16.35 5.31
N VAL A 146 3.60 16.62 4.51
CA VAL A 146 3.75 17.30 3.23
C VAL A 146 4.06 18.79 3.44
N THR A 147 3.44 19.42 4.44
CA THR A 147 3.74 20.79 4.88
C THR A 147 5.20 20.91 5.31
N ASP A 148 5.70 19.99 6.14
CA ASP A 148 7.08 20.00 6.61
C ASP A 148 8.07 19.84 5.45
N ARG A 149 7.81 18.88 4.54
CA ARG A 149 8.64 18.68 3.34
C ARG A 149 8.60 19.90 2.43
N TYR A 150 7.42 20.49 2.22
CA TYR A 150 7.26 21.68 1.41
C TYR A 150 8.11 22.82 1.96
N TYR A 151 8.02 23.12 3.26
CA TYR A 151 8.85 24.15 3.89
C TYR A 151 10.34 23.82 3.90
N ALA A 152 10.71 22.55 4.02
CA ALA A 152 12.11 22.13 3.89
C ALA A 152 12.67 22.45 2.50
N THR A 153 11.93 22.16 1.42
CA THR A 153 12.39 22.48 0.05
C THR A 153 12.64 23.97 -0.15
N LEU A 154 11.84 24.84 0.47
CA LEU A 154 12.03 26.30 0.41
C LEU A 154 13.32 26.77 1.11
N LYS A 155 13.90 25.98 2.01
CA LYS A 155 15.15 26.28 2.72
C LYS A 155 16.40 25.73 2.01
N GLU A 156 16.23 24.79 1.09
CA GLU A 156 17.33 24.10 0.39
C GLU A 156 17.76 24.80 -0.92
N VAL A 157 17.38 26.06 -1.13
CA VAL A 157 17.68 26.78 -2.37
C VAL A 157 19.19 26.86 -2.59
N SER A 158 19.64 26.50 -3.78
CA SER A 158 21.06 26.50 -4.14
C SER A 158 21.29 27.07 -5.52
N ARG A 159 22.23 28.02 -5.64
CA ARG A 159 22.72 28.60 -6.90
C ARG A 159 23.31 27.56 -7.85
N THR A 160 23.96 26.52 -7.33
CA THR A 160 24.66 25.52 -8.14
C THR A 160 23.80 24.32 -8.48
N LYS A 161 22.63 24.16 -7.84
CA LYS A 161 21.72 23.03 -8.03
C LYS A 161 20.27 23.48 -8.29
N VAL A 162 20.10 24.63 -8.95
CA VAL A 162 18.79 25.27 -9.17
C VAL A 162 17.80 24.32 -9.83
N GLU A 163 18.18 23.66 -10.93
CA GLU A 163 17.28 22.75 -11.68
C GLU A 163 16.80 21.56 -10.84
N THR A 164 17.72 20.93 -10.09
CA THR A 164 17.39 19.82 -9.19
C THR A 164 16.48 20.28 -8.06
N TRP A 165 16.74 21.47 -7.51
CA TRP A 165 15.91 22.07 -6.48
C TRP A 165 14.50 22.41 -7.00
N ILE A 166 14.38 23.03 -8.19
CA ILE A 166 13.08 23.33 -8.84
C ILE A 166 12.28 22.05 -9.03
N SER A 167 12.91 20.99 -9.56
CA SER A 167 12.25 19.69 -9.78
C SER A 167 11.72 19.12 -8.47
N LYS A 168 12.53 19.13 -7.40
CA LYS A 168 12.13 18.64 -6.07
C LYS A 168 10.97 19.48 -5.50
N TRP A 169 11.05 20.80 -5.59
CA TRP A 169 10.02 21.72 -5.14
C TRP A 169 8.70 21.53 -5.90
N GLN A 170 8.74 21.37 -7.23
CA GLN A 170 7.54 21.14 -8.05
C GLN A 170 6.83 19.83 -7.69
N VAL A 171 7.58 18.75 -7.46
CA VAL A 171 7.02 17.47 -7.02
C VAL A 171 6.29 17.63 -5.69
N THR A 172 6.93 18.24 -4.69
CA THR A 172 6.31 18.46 -3.37
C THR A 172 5.15 19.46 -3.41
N LEU A 173 5.22 20.49 -4.27
CA LEU A 173 4.12 21.43 -4.48
C LEU A 173 2.89 20.76 -5.07
N ASN A 174 3.06 19.89 -6.07
CA ASN A 174 1.94 19.15 -6.65
C ASN A 174 1.31 18.19 -5.63
N GLU A 175 2.15 17.54 -4.81
CA GLU A 175 1.68 16.71 -3.70
C GLU A 175 0.86 17.51 -2.67
N ALA A 176 1.32 18.72 -2.31
CA ALA A 176 0.59 19.65 -1.44
C ALA A 176 -0.72 20.15 -2.07
N LYS A 177 -0.74 20.43 -3.38
CA LYS A 177 -1.95 20.86 -4.10
C LYS A 177 -2.99 19.76 -4.16
N ASN A 178 -2.57 18.51 -4.35
CA ASN A 178 -3.47 17.36 -4.36
C ASN A 178 -4.13 17.11 -3.00
N LEU A 179 -3.50 17.57 -1.92
CA LEU A 179 -4.06 17.54 -0.56
C LEU A 179 -4.81 18.83 -0.20
N ASP A 180 -4.91 19.79 -1.12
CA ASP A 180 -5.53 21.10 -0.91
C ASP A 180 -5.01 21.85 0.34
N LEU A 181 -3.69 21.77 0.59
CA LEU A 181 -3.09 22.40 1.76
C LEU A 181 -3.28 23.92 1.73
N PRO A 182 -3.62 24.56 2.87
CA PRO A 182 -3.81 26.00 2.93
C PRO A 182 -2.55 26.78 2.54
N ASP A 183 -1.36 26.22 2.77
CA ASP A 183 -0.06 26.81 2.47
C ASP A 183 0.21 26.98 0.98
N VAL A 184 -0.50 26.23 0.13
CA VAL A 184 -0.30 26.25 -1.33
C VAL A 184 -1.49 26.81 -2.11
N ARG A 185 -2.47 27.40 -1.43
CA ARG A 185 -3.62 28.07 -2.07
C ARG A 185 -3.27 29.46 -2.60
N GLY A 186 -3.93 29.84 -3.69
CA GLY A 186 -3.81 31.16 -4.32
C GLY A 186 -2.36 31.51 -4.67
N LEU A 187 -1.93 32.73 -4.30
CA LEU A 187 -0.59 33.25 -4.59
C LEU A 187 0.48 32.85 -3.54
N ARG A 188 0.13 32.05 -2.52
CA ARG A 188 1.07 31.65 -1.46
C ARG A 188 2.30 30.88 -2.00
N PRO A 189 2.16 29.88 -2.90
CA PRO A 189 3.31 29.20 -3.49
C PRO A 189 4.27 30.14 -4.21
N THR A 190 3.74 31.09 -4.97
CA THR A 190 4.53 32.08 -5.72
C THR A 190 5.30 33.00 -4.76
N ARG A 191 4.65 33.48 -3.69
CA ARG A 191 5.30 34.28 -2.65
C ARG A 191 6.40 33.50 -1.92
N HIS A 192 6.13 32.25 -1.57
CA HIS A 192 7.12 31.36 -0.96
C HIS A 192 8.32 31.13 -1.88
N PHE A 193 8.06 30.89 -3.17
CA PHE A 193 9.10 30.70 -4.18
C PHE A 193 9.99 31.95 -4.33
N LEU A 194 9.39 33.13 -4.53
CA LEU A 194 10.14 34.38 -4.68
C LEU A 194 10.95 34.72 -3.41
N LYS A 195 10.40 34.46 -2.21
CA LYS A 195 11.13 34.61 -0.95
C LYS A 195 12.34 33.68 -0.87
N ALA A 196 12.18 32.43 -1.32
CA ALA A 196 13.25 31.44 -1.34
C ALA A 196 14.34 31.81 -2.38
N VAL A 197 13.93 32.22 -3.57
CA VAL A 197 14.83 32.67 -4.65
C VAL A 197 15.59 33.94 -4.26
N ASN A 198 15.06 34.79 -3.39
CA ASN A 198 15.75 36.02 -2.96
C ASN A 198 17.14 35.75 -2.34
N ALA A 199 17.37 34.58 -1.74
CA ALA A 199 18.69 34.19 -1.25
C ALA A 199 19.72 33.95 -2.38
N VAL A 200 19.23 33.62 -3.58
CA VAL A 200 20.03 33.24 -4.74
C VAL A 200 20.05 34.36 -5.80
N ASP A 201 18.91 34.95 -6.11
CA ASP A 201 18.75 36.09 -7.04
C ASP A 201 17.78 37.13 -6.45
N PRO A 202 18.32 38.12 -5.72
CA PRO A 202 17.53 39.22 -5.16
C PRO A 202 16.89 40.11 -6.21
N THR A 203 17.54 40.28 -7.38
CA THR A 203 17.06 41.17 -8.44
C THR A 203 15.81 40.59 -9.08
N PHE A 204 15.86 39.32 -9.46
CA PHE A 204 14.70 38.59 -9.97
C PHE A 204 13.53 38.66 -8.98
N SER A 205 13.80 38.37 -7.70
CA SER A 205 12.76 38.32 -6.66
C SER A 205 12.08 39.67 -6.49
N LYS A 206 12.84 40.78 -6.44
CA LYS A 206 12.28 42.13 -6.33
C LYS A 206 11.41 42.52 -7.52
N VAL A 207 11.87 42.25 -8.75
CA VAL A 207 11.11 42.57 -9.98
C VAL A 207 9.74 41.89 -9.96
N TRP A 208 9.70 40.60 -9.66
CA TRP A 208 8.46 39.84 -9.68
C TRP A 208 7.54 40.14 -8.49
N ILE A 209 8.07 40.44 -7.30
CA ILE A 209 7.27 40.90 -6.17
C ILE A 209 6.56 42.22 -6.52
N ASN A 210 7.30 43.21 -7.04
CA ASN A 210 6.73 44.50 -7.43
C ASN A 210 5.65 44.35 -8.52
N GLN A 211 5.87 43.48 -9.50
CA GLN A 211 4.88 43.20 -10.54
C GLN A 211 3.60 42.57 -9.98
N MET A 212 3.72 41.65 -9.02
CA MET A 212 2.57 41.03 -8.37
C MET A 212 1.77 42.03 -7.55
N GLU A 213 2.43 42.94 -6.83
CA GLU A 213 1.76 43.99 -6.04
C GLU A 213 1.04 45.00 -6.95
N ALA A 214 1.67 45.41 -8.06
CA ALA A 214 1.04 46.29 -9.05
C ALA A 214 -0.23 45.66 -9.65
N ASN A 215 -0.19 44.36 -9.98
CA ASN A 215 -1.34 43.65 -10.52
C ASN A 215 -2.46 43.42 -9.48
N ALA A 216 -2.13 43.28 -8.19
CA ALA A 216 -3.17 43.15 -7.16
C ALA A 216 -3.92 44.47 -6.96
N LEU A 217 -3.20 45.60 -6.97
CA LEU A 217 -3.77 46.95 -6.80
C LEU A 217 -4.63 47.41 -7.99
N SER A 218 -4.42 46.87 -9.19
CA SER A 218 -5.26 47.17 -10.35
C SER A 218 -6.59 46.42 -10.34
N HIS A 219 -6.67 45.25 -9.69
CA HIS A 219 -7.89 44.45 -9.60
C HIS A 219 -8.84 44.89 -8.46
N GLU A 220 -8.37 45.62 -7.45
CA GLU A 220 -9.24 46.20 -6.39
C GLU A 220 -9.91 47.52 -6.80
N LYS A 221 -9.49 48.13 -7.92
CA LYS A 221 -10.00 49.42 -8.40
C LYS A 221 -11.03 49.31 -9.54
N SER A 222 -11.50 48.10 -9.85
CA SER A 222 -12.52 47.82 -10.88
C SER A 222 -13.70 47.08 -10.27
#